data_AF-A0A2M8Y202-F1
#
_entry.id   AF-A0A2M8Y202-F1
#
_cell.length_a   1.000
_cell.length_b   1.000
_cell.length_c   1.000
_cell.angle_alpha   90.00
_cell.angle_beta   90.00
_cell.angle_gamma   90.00
#
_symmetry.space_group_name_H-M   'P 1'
#
loop_
_entity.id
_entity.type
_entity.pdbx_description
1 polymer ?
#
loop_
_entity_poly.entity_id
_entity_poly.type
_entity_poly.pdbx_seq_one_letter_code
_entity_poly.pdbx_strand_id
1 'polypeptide(L)'
;MSKIFISFLCIFTFNSIHAQIHEIGIFLGGSNYIGDVGSTTYIAPNEPAFGILYKWNRSPRHAYRFSYTQSQISGNDSDSKEPGRYNRGYSFTNNLKELSAGIEFNFFDFNLHQERPKFTPYVYTGLSYFFYDNLYIGSGETKKNNSKSTIAIPITLGVKTNLSRSFILGLEAGARYTFTDNIDGSNPSDNNLLKFGNINNNDWYVFTGITLTYTFGQKPCYCAD
;
A
#
# COMPACT_ATOMS: atom_id res chain seq x y z
N MET A 1 15.03 -32.18 -13.13
CA MET A 1 14.89 -30.84 -12.53
C MET A 1 15.82 -29.77 -13.15
N SER A 2 16.86 -30.11 -13.92
CA SER A 2 17.79 -29.11 -14.50
C SER A 2 17.27 -28.37 -15.75
N LYS A 3 16.40 -28.98 -16.57
CA LYS A 3 15.93 -28.37 -17.84
C LYS A 3 14.95 -27.20 -17.66
N ILE A 4 14.13 -27.23 -16.60
CA ILE A 4 13.19 -26.13 -16.27
C ILE A 4 13.96 -24.90 -15.76
N PHE A 5 15.03 -25.12 -14.98
CA PHE A 5 15.88 -24.05 -14.47
C PHE A 5 16.66 -23.35 -15.60
N ILE A 6 17.15 -24.10 -16.59
CA ILE A 6 17.82 -23.55 -17.77
C ILE A 6 16.84 -22.80 -18.68
N SER A 7 15.58 -23.28 -18.81
CA SER A 7 14.54 -22.56 -19.55
C SER A 7 14.17 -21.23 -18.88
N PHE A 8 14.15 -21.18 -17.55
CA PHE A 8 13.92 -19.95 -16.77
C PHE A 8 15.09 -18.97 -16.89
N LEU A 9 16.33 -19.47 -17.01
CA LEU A 9 17.54 -18.67 -17.16
C LEU A 9 17.69 -18.09 -18.59
N CYS A 10 17.23 -18.80 -19.63
CA CYS A 10 17.26 -18.31 -21.01
C CYS A 10 16.19 -17.25 -21.33
N ILE A 11 15.13 -17.14 -20.53
CA ILE A 11 14.13 -16.05 -20.66
C ILE A 11 14.73 -14.69 -20.21
N PHE A 12 15.84 -14.70 -19.46
CA PHE A 12 16.50 -13.48 -18.99
C PHE A 12 17.54 -12.88 -19.94
N THR A 13 17.93 -13.56 -21.04
CA THR A 13 19.09 -13.15 -21.85
C THR A 13 18.78 -12.42 -23.15
N PHE A 14 17.52 -12.07 -23.43
CA PHE A 14 17.17 -11.23 -24.57
C PHE A 14 16.67 -9.86 -24.13
N ASN A 15 17.56 -8.91 -23.86
CA ASN A 15 17.15 -7.51 -23.85
C ASN A 15 18.26 -6.61 -24.40
N SER A 16 18.09 -6.19 -25.65
CA SER A 16 18.67 -4.95 -26.16
C SER A 16 17.83 -3.78 -25.61
N ILE A 17 18.31 -3.11 -24.56
CA ILE A 17 17.52 -2.17 -23.74
C ILE A 17 17.75 -0.72 -24.19
N HIS A 18 16.89 -0.11 -25.01
CA HIS A 18 16.95 1.34 -25.28
C HIS A 18 15.56 2.00 -25.40
N ALA A 19 14.87 2.10 -24.25
CA ALA A 19 13.94 3.14 -23.75
C ALA A 19 13.36 2.59 -22.41
N GLN A 20 12.70 3.39 -21.57
CA GLN A 20 12.19 2.95 -20.26
C GLN A 20 10.72 3.36 -20.07
N ILE A 21 9.79 2.42 -20.24
CA ILE A 21 8.35 2.67 -20.11
C ILE A 21 7.69 1.88 -18.97
N HIS A 22 8.32 0.83 -18.47
CA HIS A 22 7.81 -0.01 -17.40
C HIS A 22 8.73 0.05 -16.18
N GLU A 23 8.16 -0.14 -15.00
CA GLU A 23 8.88 -0.30 -13.75
C GLU A 23 8.35 -1.53 -13.01
N ILE A 24 9.22 -2.28 -12.37
CA ILE A 24 8.84 -3.34 -11.43
C ILE A 24 9.70 -3.21 -10.19
N GLY A 25 9.12 -3.40 -9.01
CA GLY A 25 9.85 -3.20 -7.78
C GLY A 25 9.14 -3.68 -6.54
N ILE A 26 9.74 -3.32 -5.42
CA ILE A 26 9.27 -3.67 -4.08
C ILE A 26 8.89 -2.44 -3.29
N PHE A 27 7.98 -2.61 -2.34
CA PHE A 27 7.66 -1.68 -1.27
C PHE A 27 8.08 -2.30 0.06
N LEU A 28 8.74 -1.52 0.91
CA LEU A 28 9.11 -1.89 2.27
C LEU A 28 8.83 -0.71 3.19
N GLY A 29 8.11 -0.93 4.28
CA GLY A 29 7.73 0.13 5.19
C GLY A 29 7.01 -0.40 6.42
N GLY A 30 6.22 0.47 7.01
CA GLY A 30 5.30 0.12 8.07
C GLY A 30 3.87 0.56 7.77
N SER A 31 2.96 0.06 8.58
CA SER A 31 1.55 0.41 8.57
C SER A 31 1.14 0.96 9.91
N ASN A 32 0.04 1.70 9.90
CA ASN A 32 -0.69 2.05 11.12
C ASN A 32 -2.19 2.08 10.84
N TYR A 33 -2.95 1.77 11.87
CA TYR A 33 -4.41 1.85 11.86
C TYR A 33 -4.89 3.18 12.44
N ILE A 34 -6.01 3.68 11.91
CA ILE A 34 -6.70 4.86 12.42
C ILE A 34 -8.19 4.53 12.49
N GLY A 35 -8.74 4.54 13.69
CA GLY A 35 -10.15 4.30 13.94
C GLY A 35 -10.51 4.35 15.42
N ASP A 36 -11.40 3.46 15.85
CA ASP A 36 -12.04 3.52 17.17
C ASP A 36 -11.21 2.91 18.30
N VAL A 37 -10.36 1.92 18.00
CA VAL A 37 -9.39 1.34 18.94
C VAL A 37 -7.97 1.83 18.64
N GLY A 38 -7.23 2.22 19.68
CA GLY A 38 -5.82 2.59 19.59
C GLY A 38 -5.53 4.09 19.62
N SER A 39 -4.27 4.43 19.30
CA SER A 39 -3.73 5.79 19.36
C SER A 39 -4.47 6.76 18.44
N THR A 40 -4.61 8.01 18.88
CA THR A 40 -5.17 9.11 18.06
C THR A 40 -4.13 9.74 17.13
N THR A 41 -2.96 9.13 16.96
CA THR A 41 -1.87 9.64 16.13
C THR A 41 -1.99 9.10 14.70
N TYR A 42 -2.16 9.98 13.72
CA TYR A 42 -2.50 9.60 12.34
C TYR A 42 -1.34 8.96 11.55
N ILE A 43 -0.08 9.28 11.87
CA ILE A 43 1.10 8.72 11.18
C ILE A 43 2.06 8.21 12.25
N ALA A 44 1.92 6.94 12.59
CA ALA A 44 2.73 6.26 13.59
C ALA A 44 2.91 4.79 13.19
N PRO A 45 3.69 4.49 12.13
CA PRO A 45 3.86 3.13 11.64
C PRO A 45 4.38 2.23 12.76
N ASN A 46 3.56 1.27 13.17
CA ASN A 46 3.82 0.38 14.30
C ASN A 46 3.97 -1.09 13.88
N GLU A 47 3.49 -1.45 12.69
CA GLU A 47 3.59 -2.80 12.14
C GLU A 47 4.37 -2.81 10.81
N PRO A 48 5.05 -3.91 10.43
CA PRO A 48 5.76 -3.99 9.17
C PRO A 48 4.82 -4.20 7.97
N ALA A 49 5.14 -3.54 6.86
CA ALA A 49 4.43 -3.65 5.59
C ALA A 49 5.42 -3.89 4.44
N PHE A 50 5.09 -4.84 3.56
CA PHE A 50 5.93 -5.15 2.40
C PHE A 50 5.07 -5.54 1.19
N GLY A 51 5.58 -5.26 -0.02
CA GLY A 51 4.80 -5.48 -1.22
C GLY A 51 5.63 -5.46 -2.50
N ILE A 52 4.95 -5.72 -3.60
CA ILE A 52 5.48 -5.55 -4.95
C ILE A 52 4.62 -4.53 -5.70
N LEU A 53 5.26 -3.83 -6.63
CA LEU A 53 4.56 -2.91 -7.51
C LEU A 53 5.09 -2.96 -8.93
N TYR A 54 4.20 -2.71 -9.86
CA TYR A 54 4.47 -2.55 -11.28
C TYR A 54 3.90 -1.22 -11.74
N LYS A 55 4.68 -0.47 -12.52
CA LYS A 55 4.25 0.80 -13.13
C LYS A 55 4.42 0.76 -14.64
N TRP A 56 3.49 1.40 -15.33
CA TRP A 56 3.59 1.70 -16.75
C TRP A 56 3.55 3.21 -16.96
N ASN A 57 4.71 3.79 -17.26
CA ASN A 57 4.91 5.21 -17.52
C ASN A 57 4.39 5.58 -18.92
N ARG A 58 3.11 5.95 -19.00
CA ARG A 58 2.48 6.39 -20.25
C ARG A 58 3.00 7.74 -20.72
N SER A 59 3.36 8.63 -19.78
CA SER A 59 3.98 9.94 -20.05
C SER A 59 4.97 10.31 -18.93
N PRO A 60 5.81 11.36 -19.09
CA PRO A 60 6.70 11.81 -18.01
C PRO A 60 5.99 12.21 -16.71
N ARG A 61 4.68 12.51 -16.79
CA ARG A 61 3.85 12.91 -15.65
C ARG A 61 2.83 11.89 -15.19
N HIS A 62 2.53 10.87 -15.98
CA HIS A 62 1.46 9.92 -15.68
C HIS A 62 1.93 8.48 -15.83
N ALA A 63 1.70 7.68 -14.80
CA ALA A 63 1.95 6.25 -14.83
C ALA A 63 0.74 5.48 -14.29
N TYR A 64 0.43 4.34 -14.91
CA TYR A 64 -0.48 3.38 -14.30
C TYR A 64 0.28 2.53 -13.30
N ARG A 65 -0.23 2.37 -12.09
CA ARG A 65 0.43 1.60 -11.03
C ARG A 65 -0.49 0.48 -10.54
N PHE A 66 0.08 -0.72 -10.48
CA PHE A 66 -0.51 -1.91 -9.90
C PHE A 66 0.37 -2.36 -8.74
N SER A 67 -0.21 -2.73 -7.61
CA SER A 67 0.56 -3.19 -6.45
C SER A 67 -0.17 -4.25 -5.66
N TYR A 68 0.64 -5.07 -4.99
CA TYR A 68 0.19 -6.02 -3.99
C TYR A 68 1.01 -5.77 -2.71
N THR A 69 0.32 -5.55 -1.58
CA THR A 69 0.95 -5.24 -0.29
C THR A 69 0.40 -6.16 0.79
N GLN A 70 1.27 -6.69 1.63
CA GLN A 70 0.92 -7.43 2.84
C GLN A 70 1.41 -6.65 4.06
N SER A 71 0.58 -6.63 5.09
CA SER A 71 0.90 -5.94 6.34
C SER A 71 0.12 -6.54 7.49
N GLN A 72 0.65 -6.42 8.70
CA GLN A 72 -0.18 -6.47 9.89
C GLN A 72 -0.65 -5.05 10.21
N ILE A 73 -1.74 -4.89 10.94
CA ILE A 73 -2.12 -3.66 11.63
C ILE A 73 -2.50 -4.01 13.05
N SER A 74 -2.23 -3.11 13.98
CA SER A 74 -2.58 -3.27 15.37
C SER A 74 -3.00 -1.94 15.98
N GLY A 75 -3.85 -2.03 16.99
CA GLY A 75 -4.27 -0.89 17.79
C GLY A 75 -4.37 -1.30 19.25
N ASN A 76 -3.90 -0.44 20.15
CA ASN A 76 -3.95 -0.66 21.58
C ASN A 76 -4.40 0.64 22.28
N ASP A 77 -5.53 0.57 22.98
CA ASP A 77 -6.14 1.70 23.67
C ASP A 77 -5.25 2.31 24.76
N SER A 78 -4.33 1.52 25.34
CA SER A 78 -3.36 2.03 26.32
C SER A 78 -2.36 3.04 25.74
N ASP A 79 -2.21 3.08 24.41
CA ASP A 79 -1.39 4.07 23.70
C ASP A 79 -2.18 5.35 23.36
N SER A 80 -3.47 5.42 23.73
CA SER A 80 -4.31 6.58 23.47
C SER A 80 -4.13 7.68 24.52
N LYS A 81 -4.12 8.94 24.05
CA LYS A 81 -4.18 10.12 24.92
C LYS A 81 -5.59 10.43 25.43
N GLU A 82 -6.59 9.74 24.89
CA GLU A 82 -7.99 9.89 25.30
C GLU A 82 -8.29 9.01 26.53
N PRO A 83 -8.68 9.59 27.67
CA PRO A 83 -8.92 8.82 28.91
C PRO A 83 -9.99 7.74 28.75
N GLY A 84 -11.00 7.97 27.91
CA GLY A 84 -12.07 6.99 27.64
C GLY A 84 -11.55 5.71 26.98
N ARG A 85 -10.63 5.85 26.00
CA ARG A 85 -9.96 4.70 25.37
C ARG A 85 -9.01 4.03 26.35
N TYR A 86 -8.14 4.81 27.01
CA TYR A 86 -7.17 4.28 27.96
C TYR A 86 -7.81 3.41 29.06
N ASN A 87 -8.95 3.85 29.62
CA ASN A 87 -9.68 3.09 30.64
C ASN A 87 -10.41 1.85 30.08
N ARG A 88 -10.74 1.84 28.79
CA ARG A 88 -11.38 0.70 28.11
C ARG A 88 -10.41 -0.44 27.85
N GLY A 89 -9.17 -0.12 27.46
CA GLY A 89 -8.06 -1.06 27.41
C GLY A 89 -8.18 -2.15 26.34
N TYR A 90 -8.89 -1.90 25.23
CA TYR A 90 -8.96 -2.86 24.13
C TYR A 90 -7.71 -2.86 23.26
N SER A 91 -7.36 -4.04 22.76
CA SER A 91 -6.26 -4.22 21.82
C SER A 91 -6.65 -5.20 20.73
N PHE A 92 -6.21 -4.96 19.51
CA PHE A 92 -6.44 -5.86 18.39
C PHE A 92 -5.23 -5.96 17.47
N THR A 93 -5.21 -7.04 16.70
CA THR A 93 -4.24 -7.28 15.63
C THR A 93 -4.98 -7.88 14.45
N ASN A 94 -4.69 -7.39 13.24
CA ASN A 94 -5.33 -7.83 12.02
C ASN A 94 -4.32 -7.96 10.88
N ASN A 95 -4.49 -8.96 10.02
CA ASN A 95 -3.62 -9.16 8.87
C ASN A 95 -4.31 -8.63 7.61
N LEU A 96 -3.62 -7.75 6.90
CA LEU A 96 -4.08 -7.13 5.67
C LEU A 96 -3.33 -7.67 4.45
N LYS A 97 -4.09 -7.95 3.39
CA LYS A 97 -3.56 -8.17 2.05
C LYS A 97 -4.27 -7.24 1.09
N GLU A 98 -3.57 -6.31 0.47
CA GLU A 98 -4.11 -5.29 -0.42
C GLU A 98 -3.66 -5.55 -1.87
N LEU A 99 -4.61 -5.56 -2.80
CA LEU A 99 -4.39 -5.37 -4.23
C LEU A 99 -4.83 -3.97 -4.60
N SER A 100 -4.00 -3.21 -5.33
CA SER A 100 -4.32 -1.85 -5.72
C SER A 100 -3.99 -1.59 -7.19
N ALA A 101 -4.85 -0.83 -7.87
CA ALA A 101 -4.66 -0.40 -9.24
C ALA A 101 -5.11 1.06 -9.41
N GLY A 102 -4.31 1.87 -10.10
CA GLY A 102 -4.61 3.29 -10.22
C GLY A 102 -3.62 4.07 -11.07
N ILE A 103 -3.62 5.38 -10.86
CA ILE A 103 -2.77 6.34 -11.57
C ILE A 103 -1.85 7.07 -10.60
N GLU A 104 -0.61 7.25 -11.03
CA GLU A 104 0.41 8.06 -10.37
C GLU A 104 0.66 9.30 -11.23
N PHE A 105 0.56 10.46 -10.61
CA PHE A 105 0.83 11.76 -11.21
C PHE A 105 2.11 12.35 -10.61
N ASN A 106 3.10 12.63 -11.46
CA ASN A 106 4.34 13.31 -11.08
C ASN A 106 4.18 14.82 -11.29
N PHE A 107 4.48 15.61 -10.28
CA PHE A 107 4.38 17.07 -10.36
C PHE A 107 5.46 17.67 -11.29
N PHE A 108 6.67 17.11 -11.25
CA PHE A 108 7.76 17.46 -12.16
C PHE A 108 8.01 16.38 -13.21
N ASP A 109 8.51 16.80 -14.37
CA ASP A 109 8.77 15.93 -15.52
C ASP A 109 9.80 14.85 -15.21
N PHE A 110 9.29 13.65 -14.93
CA PHE A 110 10.11 12.49 -14.62
C PHE A 110 10.40 11.68 -15.89
N ASN A 111 11.17 12.28 -16.79
CA ASN A 111 11.59 11.60 -18.00
C ASN A 111 12.79 10.68 -17.71
N LEU A 112 12.54 9.38 -17.75
CA LEU A 112 13.48 8.28 -17.55
C LEU A 112 14.62 8.20 -18.60
N HIS A 113 14.50 8.94 -19.70
CA HIS A 113 15.48 8.90 -20.81
C HIS A 113 16.67 9.85 -20.61
N GLN A 114 16.66 10.68 -19.57
CA GLN A 114 17.72 11.67 -19.32
C GLN A 114 18.64 11.20 -18.20
N GLU A 115 19.94 11.37 -18.38
CA GLU A 115 20.97 10.82 -17.48
C GLU A 115 21.16 11.61 -16.17
N ARG A 116 20.48 12.74 -16.00
CA ARG A 116 20.62 13.55 -14.80
C ARG A 116 19.78 12.99 -13.65
N PRO A 117 20.25 13.09 -12.39
CA PRO A 117 19.40 12.88 -11.22
C PRO A 117 18.19 13.82 -11.28
N LYS A 118 17.02 13.26 -11.03
CA LYS A 118 15.73 13.92 -11.06
C LYS A 118 15.01 13.61 -9.77
N PHE A 119 14.39 14.64 -9.24
CA PHE A 119 13.51 14.54 -8.11
C PHE A 119 12.11 14.95 -8.55
N THR A 120 11.09 14.20 -8.14
CA THR A 120 9.70 14.60 -8.36
C THR A 120 8.84 14.16 -7.19
N PRO A 121 8.07 15.10 -6.59
CA PRO A 121 6.91 14.73 -5.81
C PRO A 121 5.88 14.05 -6.71
N TYR A 122 5.12 13.11 -6.16
CA TYR A 122 4.02 12.47 -6.86
C TYR A 122 2.84 12.22 -5.94
N VAL A 123 1.68 12.06 -6.56
CA VAL A 123 0.47 11.57 -5.91
C VAL A 123 -0.01 10.31 -6.64
N TYR A 124 -0.43 9.30 -5.89
CA TYR A 124 -1.07 8.11 -6.42
C TYR A 124 -2.47 7.97 -5.84
N THR A 125 -3.43 7.62 -6.69
CA THR A 125 -4.79 7.25 -6.28
C THR A 125 -5.39 6.22 -7.23
N GLY A 126 -6.45 5.54 -6.81
CA GLY A 126 -7.08 4.49 -7.58
C GLY A 126 -8.12 3.72 -6.78
N LEU A 127 -8.14 2.41 -6.99
CA LEU A 127 -8.98 1.47 -6.25
C LEU A 127 -8.10 0.41 -5.61
N SER A 128 -8.35 0.16 -4.33
CA SER A 128 -7.76 -0.94 -3.58
C SER A 128 -8.84 -1.96 -3.22
N TYR A 129 -8.48 -3.23 -3.26
CA TYR A 129 -9.27 -4.34 -2.76
C TYR A 129 -8.43 -5.07 -1.73
N PHE A 130 -8.91 -5.14 -0.49
CA PHE A 130 -8.14 -5.69 0.61
C PHE A 130 -8.90 -6.76 1.36
N PHE A 131 -8.15 -7.73 1.85
CA PHE A 131 -8.62 -8.84 2.68
C PHE A 131 -8.18 -8.59 4.12
N TYR A 132 -9.08 -8.79 5.06
CA TYR A 132 -8.87 -8.60 6.50
C TYR A 132 -9.69 -9.61 7.29
N ASP A 133 -9.38 -9.78 8.57
CA ASP A 133 -10.15 -10.63 9.46
C ASP A 133 -11.25 -9.83 10.16
N ASN A 134 -12.48 -10.33 10.15
CA ASN A 134 -13.60 -9.73 10.86
C ASN A 134 -13.48 -10.05 12.35
N LEU A 135 -13.11 -9.05 13.14
CA LEU A 135 -12.93 -9.15 14.59
C LEU A 135 -14.23 -8.82 15.33
N TYR A 136 -14.29 -9.22 16.60
CA TYR A 136 -15.31 -8.83 17.56
C TYR A 136 -14.75 -8.93 18.98
N ILE A 137 -15.36 -8.23 19.93
CA ILE A 137 -14.98 -8.32 21.34
C ILE A 137 -15.90 -9.28 22.09
N GLY A 138 -15.31 -10.29 22.73
CA GLY A 138 -16.01 -11.28 23.55
C GLY A 138 -15.31 -11.46 24.89
N SER A 139 -16.04 -11.25 25.98
CA SER A 139 -15.51 -11.33 27.36
C SER A 139 -14.32 -10.39 27.62
N GLY A 140 -14.27 -9.23 26.97
CA GLY A 140 -13.20 -8.24 27.10
C GLY A 140 -11.96 -8.50 26.24
N GLU A 141 -11.95 -9.59 25.46
CA GLU A 141 -10.86 -9.93 24.54
C GLU A 141 -11.30 -9.88 23.09
N THR A 142 -10.38 -9.48 22.21
CA THR A 142 -10.60 -9.46 20.76
C THR A 142 -10.49 -10.87 20.19
N LYS A 143 -11.55 -11.31 19.50
CA LYS A 143 -11.64 -12.63 18.86
C LYS A 143 -11.88 -12.48 17.37
N LYS A 144 -11.32 -13.42 16.61
CA LYS A 144 -11.55 -13.55 15.18
C LYS A 144 -12.82 -14.35 14.92
N ASN A 145 -13.67 -13.86 14.03
CA ASN A 145 -14.83 -14.61 13.53
C ASN A 145 -14.50 -15.25 12.17
N ASN A 146 -14.60 -14.47 11.08
CA ASN A 146 -14.39 -14.94 9.71
C ASN A 146 -13.48 -13.97 8.94
N SER A 147 -12.89 -14.39 7.83
CA SER A 147 -12.18 -13.46 6.93
C SER A 147 -13.17 -12.76 5.99
N LYS A 148 -12.90 -11.48 5.73
CA LYS A 148 -13.69 -10.61 4.84
C LYS A 148 -12.80 -9.89 3.85
N SER A 149 -13.43 -9.30 2.85
CA SER A 149 -12.77 -8.42 1.90
C SER A 149 -13.68 -7.27 1.53
N THR A 150 -13.07 -6.13 1.23
CA THR A 150 -13.78 -4.93 0.79
C THR A 150 -12.88 -4.05 -0.05
N ILE A 151 -13.45 -2.99 -0.60
CA ILE A 151 -12.74 -1.99 -1.37
C ILE A 151 -12.29 -0.82 -0.49
N ALA A 152 -11.29 -0.08 -0.96
CA ALA A 152 -10.82 1.17 -0.39
C ALA A 152 -10.35 2.12 -1.49
N ILE A 153 -10.29 3.42 -1.18
CA ILE A 153 -9.69 4.44 -2.04
C ILE A 153 -8.34 4.83 -1.44
N PRO A 154 -7.21 4.46 -2.06
CA PRO A 154 -5.90 4.89 -1.65
C PRO A 154 -5.62 6.33 -2.12
N ILE A 155 -5.02 7.11 -1.23
CA ILE A 155 -4.41 8.40 -1.55
C ILE A 155 -3.00 8.36 -0.99
N THR A 156 -2.01 8.31 -1.88
CA THR A 156 -0.59 8.20 -1.52
C THR A 156 0.16 9.42 -2.00
N LEU A 157 0.91 10.04 -1.10
CA LEU A 157 1.84 11.11 -1.39
C LEU A 157 3.25 10.56 -1.28
N GLY A 158 4.09 10.90 -2.24
CA GLY A 158 5.48 10.46 -2.20
C GLY A 158 6.40 11.39 -2.93
N VAL A 159 7.69 11.13 -2.75
CA VAL A 159 8.77 11.74 -3.51
C VAL A 159 9.63 10.63 -4.08
N LYS A 160 10.08 10.78 -5.32
CA LYS A 160 10.97 9.80 -5.94
C LYS A 160 12.15 10.45 -6.65
N THR A 161 13.24 9.68 -6.71
CA THR A 161 14.47 10.03 -7.40
C THR A 161 15.04 8.83 -8.14
N ASN A 162 15.66 9.04 -9.30
CA ASN A 162 16.46 8.01 -9.95
C ASN A 162 17.82 7.91 -9.23
N LEU A 163 18.15 6.72 -8.74
CA LEU A 163 19.45 6.43 -8.11
C LEU A 163 20.50 6.06 -9.17
N SER A 164 20.06 5.42 -10.25
CA SER A 164 20.87 5.11 -11.43
C SER A 164 20.01 5.24 -12.68
N ARG A 165 20.55 4.89 -13.86
CA ARG A 165 19.76 4.85 -15.10
C ARG A 165 18.57 3.90 -15.00
N SER A 166 18.67 2.84 -14.19
CA SER A 166 17.65 1.79 -14.17
C SER A 166 16.92 1.65 -12.85
N PHE A 167 17.38 2.29 -11.77
CA PHE A 167 16.79 2.19 -10.45
C PHE A 167 16.19 3.51 -9.99
N ILE A 168 14.96 3.45 -9.48
CA ILE A 168 14.25 4.58 -8.88
C ILE A 168 13.97 4.24 -7.42
N LEU A 169 14.31 5.17 -6.55
CA LEU A 169 14.01 5.15 -5.14
C LEU A 169 12.84 6.11 -4.88
N GLY A 170 11.85 5.66 -4.13
CA GLY A 170 10.72 6.47 -3.70
C GLY A 170 10.53 6.39 -2.20
N LEU A 171 10.09 7.47 -1.58
CA LEU A 171 9.58 7.52 -0.22
C LEU A 171 8.11 7.91 -0.32
N GLU A 172 7.22 7.13 0.29
CA GLU A 172 5.78 7.34 0.19
C GLU A 172 5.05 7.11 1.52
N ALA A 173 3.99 7.90 1.72
CA ALA A 173 3.01 7.75 2.78
C ALA A 173 1.61 7.81 2.15
N GLY A 174 0.76 6.84 2.43
CA GLY A 174 -0.57 6.79 1.82
C GLY A 174 -1.64 6.24 2.72
N ALA A 175 -2.71 6.99 2.84
CA ALA A 175 -3.91 6.61 3.59
C ALA A 175 -4.91 5.91 2.66
N ARG A 176 -5.61 4.91 3.20
CA ARG A 176 -6.69 4.21 2.52
C ARG A 176 -7.99 4.52 3.23
N TYR A 177 -8.87 5.21 2.52
CA TYR A 177 -10.25 5.38 2.96
C TYR A 177 -10.99 4.07 2.72
N THR A 178 -11.40 3.38 3.77
CA THR A 178 -12.12 2.12 3.64
C THR A 178 -13.64 2.34 3.68
N PHE A 179 -14.39 1.40 3.10
CA PHE A 179 -15.86 1.39 3.18
C PHE A 179 -16.35 0.41 4.26
N THR A 180 -15.56 0.22 5.31
CA THR A 180 -15.87 -0.68 6.41
C THR A 180 -15.47 -0.03 7.73
N ASP A 181 -16.10 -0.49 8.79
CA ASP A 181 -16.03 0.08 10.13
C ASP A 181 -15.75 -1.03 11.16
N ASN A 182 -15.11 -2.11 10.73
CA ASN A 182 -14.94 -3.32 11.55
C ASN A 182 -13.61 -4.03 11.29
N ILE A 183 -12.57 -3.23 11.01
CA ILE A 183 -11.20 -3.73 10.92
C ILE A 183 -10.65 -4.01 12.33
N ASP A 184 -11.08 -3.23 13.32
CA ASP A 184 -10.70 -3.33 14.74
C ASP A 184 -11.65 -4.19 15.60
N GLY A 185 -12.84 -4.52 15.09
CA GLY A 185 -13.85 -5.30 15.82
C GLY A 185 -14.91 -4.46 16.53
N SER A 186 -15.00 -3.16 16.23
CA SER A 186 -15.96 -2.20 16.79
C SER A 186 -17.39 -2.37 16.29
N ASN A 187 -17.60 -2.76 15.03
CA ASN A 187 -18.90 -2.89 14.39
C ASN A 187 -19.11 -4.26 13.69
N PRO A 188 -19.15 -5.38 14.44
CA PRO A 188 -19.39 -6.69 13.86
C PRO A 188 -20.77 -6.78 13.18
N SER A 189 -20.84 -7.54 12.08
CA SER A 189 -22.09 -7.68 11.30
C SER A 189 -23.19 -8.49 12.01
N ASP A 190 -22.86 -9.22 13.06
CA ASP A 190 -23.85 -9.91 13.89
C ASP A 190 -24.39 -8.95 14.95
N ASN A 191 -25.70 -8.71 14.93
CA ASN A 191 -26.39 -7.79 15.83
C ASN A 191 -26.38 -8.25 17.29
N ASN A 192 -26.06 -9.52 17.57
CA ASN A 192 -25.94 -10.04 18.93
C ASN A 192 -24.56 -9.75 19.55
N LEU A 193 -23.59 -9.30 18.75
CA LEU A 193 -22.26 -8.95 19.22
C LEU A 193 -22.19 -7.48 19.63
N LEU A 194 -21.35 -7.20 20.62
CA LEU A 194 -21.18 -5.85 21.15
C LEU A 194 -20.65 -4.91 20.06
N LYS A 195 -21.32 -3.76 19.91
CA LYS A 195 -20.85 -2.64 19.09
C LYS A 195 -20.40 -1.50 19.98
N PHE A 196 -19.30 -0.86 19.64
CA PHE A 196 -18.75 0.26 20.40
C PHE A 196 -18.03 1.22 19.45
N GLY A 197 -17.62 2.39 19.95
CA GLY A 197 -16.98 3.40 19.09
C GLY A 197 -17.99 4.19 18.24
N ASN A 198 -17.49 4.90 17.25
CA ASN A 198 -18.31 5.69 16.34
C ASN A 198 -18.62 4.87 15.08
N ILE A 199 -19.74 4.14 15.13
CA ILE A 199 -20.20 3.27 14.04
C ILE A 199 -20.51 3.96 12.69
N ASN A 200 -20.41 5.28 12.64
CA ASN A 200 -20.60 6.10 11.43
C ASN A 200 -19.27 6.59 10.83
N ASN A 201 -18.13 6.24 11.41
CA ASN A 201 -16.82 6.69 10.99
C ASN A 201 -15.95 5.53 10.53
N ASN A 202 -16.00 5.25 9.24
CA ASN A 202 -15.22 4.18 8.62
C ASN A 202 -13.74 4.20 9.03
N ASP A 203 -13.18 3.00 9.10
CA ASP A 203 -11.80 2.73 9.44
C ASP A 203 -10.82 3.16 8.34
N TRP A 204 -9.62 3.56 8.73
CA TRP A 204 -8.54 3.89 7.81
C TRP A 204 -7.30 3.11 8.20
N TYR A 205 -6.47 2.81 7.21
CA TYR A 205 -5.11 2.34 7.44
C TYR A 205 -4.15 3.11 6.54
N VAL A 206 -2.93 3.26 7.02
CA VAL A 206 -1.87 4.03 6.34
C VAL A 206 -0.69 3.11 6.12
N PHE A 207 -0.05 3.24 4.95
CA PHE A 207 1.26 2.67 4.68
C PHE A 207 2.27 3.79 4.52
N THR A 208 3.40 3.69 5.21
CA THR A 208 4.53 4.62 5.10
C THR A 208 5.80 3.82 4.85
N GLY A 209 6.55 4.13 3.80
CA GLY A 209 7.71 3.33 3.44
C GLY A 209 8.46 3.81 2.22
N ILE A 210 9.32 2.93 1.74
CA ILE A 210 10.23 3.15 0.63
C ILE A 210 9.86 2.19 -0.50
N THR A 211 9.93 2.67 -1.73
CA THR A 211 9.84 1.85 -2.94
C THR A 211 11.19 1.82 -3.64
N LEU A 212 11.60 0.65 -4.12
CA LEU A 212 12.74 0.51 -5.03
C LEU A 212 12.24 -0.19 -6.30
N THR A 213 12.27 0.53 -7.43
CA THR A 213 11.82 0.01 -8.73
C THR A 213 12.94 -0.03 -9.76
N TYR A 214 12.90 -1.06 -10.60
CA TYR A 214 13.75 -1.25 -11.76
C TYR A 214 12.97 -0.93 -13.04
N THR A 215 13.54 -0.08 -13.90
CA THR A 215 12.91 0.37 -15.14
C THR A 215 13.32 -0.47 -16.35
N PHE A 216 12.39 -0.79 -17.25
CA PHE A 216 12.65 -1.55 -18.48
C PHE A 216 11.64 -1.22 -19.61
N GLY A 217 11.90 -1.69 -20.82
CA GLY A 217 10.97 -1.67 -21.96
C GLY A 217 11.08 -0.43 -22.86
N GLN A 218 11.07 -0.64 -24.19
CA GLN A 218 11.25 0.42 -25.19
C GLN A 218 9.95 1.16 -25.55
N LYS A 219 10.04 2.42 -25.98
CA LYS A 219 8.96 3.07 -26.74
C LYS A 219 8.96 2.52 -28.17
N PRO A 220 7.82 2.20 -28.79
CA PRO A 220 7.80 1.89 -30.21
C PRO A 220 8.35 3.09 -30.98
N CYS A 221 9.44 2.87 -31.73
CA CYS A 221 9.90 3.81 -32.73
C CYS A 221 8.81 3.87 -33.80
N TYR A 222 7.98 4.91 -33.79
CA TYR A 222 7.22 5.24 -34.99
C TYR A 222 8.25 5.74 -36.01
N CYS A 223 8.46 4.98 -37.08
CA CYS A 223 9.10 5.53 -38.27
C CYS A 223 8.24 6.72 -38.71
N ALA A 224 8.85 7.89 -38.84
CA ALA A 224 8.26 8.93 -39.66
C ALA A 224 8.39 8.43 -41.10
N ASP A 225 7.25 8.20 -41.76
CA ASP A 225 7.19 7.96 -43.20
C ASP A 225 7.81 9.13 -43.99
#